data_AF-A0A8D8C7T5-F1
#
_entry.id   AF-A0A8D8C7T5-F1
#
_cell.length_a   1.000
_cell.length_b   1.000
_cell.length_c   1.000
_cell.angle_alpha   90.00
_cell.angle_beta   90.00
_cell.angle_gamma   90.00
#
_symmetry.space_group_name_H-M   'P 1'
#
loop_
_entity.id
_entity.type
_entity.pdbx_description
1 polymer ?
#
loop_
_entity_poly.entity_id
_entity_poly.type
_entity_poly.pdbx_seq_one_letter_code
_entity_poly.pdbx_strand_id
1 'polypeptide(L)'
;MALLGWISTEDDLDNSIDVPDVVLIQNVSERFECRWSTLKISESNSFMLRKLSNSILGCWIAHGEGQFSFKNKQVFESLKRKKCIAMQYVDDNNEPTVAYPMNPNGSIEGVAGLCSPDGRHLAIMPHPERCTKMWQWPYISNSFKYHTSPWHHMFVEAYNWCTNK
;
A
#
# COMPACT_ATOMS: atom_id res chain seq x y z
N MET A 1 -3.20 -5.66 16.41
CA MET A 1 -4.16 -5.89 15.31
C MET A 1 -4.86 -4.59 14.98
N ALA A 2 -4.72 -4.09 13.75
CA ALA A 2 -5.44 -2.90 13.27
C ALA A 2 -6.53 -3.33 12.27
N LEU A 3 -7.69 -2.68 12.32
CA LEU A 3 -8.88 -3.03 11.53
C LEU A 3 -9.13 -2.01 10.42
N LEU A 4 -9.45 -2.48 9.21
CA LEU A 4 -9.77 -1.61 8.07
C LEU A 4 -11.26 -1.74 7.70
N GLY A 5 -12.14 -1.34 8.62
CA GLY A 5 -13.60 -1.54 8.50
C GLY A 5 -14.30 -0.81 7.36
N TRP A 6 -13.65 0.20 6.74
CA TRP A 6 -14.20 0.95 5.60
C TRP A 6 -13.92 0.29 4.24
N ILE A 7 -13.14 -0.79 4.21
CA ILE A 7 -12.84 -1.56 2.99
C ILE A 7 -13.96 -2.59 2.69
N SER A 8 -15.11 -2.49 3.37
CA SER A 8 -16.19 -3.47 3.27
C SER A 8 -16.69 -3.66 1.84
N THR A 9 -16.81 -4.92 1.44
CA THR A 9 -17.56 -5.27 0.24
C THR A 9 -19.01 -5.41 0.67
N GLU A 10 -19.81 -4.35 0.48
CA GLU A 10 -21.26 -4.40 0.72
C GLU A 10 -21.84 -5.70 0.14
N ASP A 11 -22.32 -6.57 1.04
CA ASP A 11 -23.30 -7.67 0.85
C ASP A 11 -23.49 -8.54 2.12
N ASP A 12 -22.90 -8.21 3.28
CA ASP A 12 -23.18 -8.91 4.54
C ASP A 12 -24.48 -8.39 5.19
N LEU A 13 -25.62 -8.89 4.72
CA LEU A 13 -26.95 -8.77 5.34
C LEU A 13 -27.13 -9.70 6.57
N ASP A 14 -26.07 -10.36 7.05
CA ASP A 14 -26.15 -11.33 8.14
C ASP A 14 -25.47 -10.82 9.42
N ASN A 15 -26.25 -10.68 10.49
CA ASN A 15 -25.92 -10.11 11.79
C ASN A 15 -25.01 -11.02 12.66
N SER A 16 -24.03 -11.70 12.06
CA SER A 16 -23.09 -12.55 12.82
C SER A 16 -21.75 -11.84 13.04
N ILE A 17 -21.53 -11.36 14.27
CA ILE A 17 -20.25 -10.92 14.88
C ILE A 17 -19.15 -10.47 13.89
N ASP A 18 -19.25 -9.20 13.48
CA ASP A 18 -18.21 -8.14 13.38
C ASP A 18 -16.72 -8.52 13.19
N VAL A 19 -16.39 -9.53 12.38
CA VAL A 19 -15.02 -9.75 11.91
C VAL A 19 -14.81 -8.93 10.63
N PRO A 20 -13.96 -7.89 10.63
CA PRO A 20 -13.75 -7.06 9.46
C PRO A 20 -13.11 -7.84 8.30
N ASP A 21 -13.50 -7.46 7.09
CA ASP A 21 -13.05 -8.09 5.84
C ASP A 21 -11.53 -8.08 5.66
N VAL A 22 -10.86 -7.05 6.19
CA VAL A 22 -9.42 -6.86 6.11
C VAL A 22 -8.86 -6.44 7.47
N VAL A 23 -7.80 -7.12 7.90
CA VAL A 23 -7.07 -6.84 9.13
C VAL A 23 -5.56 -6.83 8.88
N LEU A 24 -4.83 -6.11 9.74
CA LEU A 24 -3.38 -6.19 9.83
C LEU A 24 -2.97 -7.11 10.98
N ILE A 25 -2.20 -8.15 10.64
CA ILE A 25 -1.67 -9.14 11.58
C ILE A 25 -0.14 -9.12 11.61
N GLN A 26 0.43 -9.87 12.57
CA GLN A 26 1.87 -10.02 12.74
C GLN A 26 2.53 -10.48 11.44
N ASN A 27 3.70 -9.93 11.12
CA ASN A 27 4.48 -10.34 9.96
C ASN A 27 4.78 -11.85 10.03
N VAL A 28 4.84 -12.53 8.88
CA VAL A 28 5.25 -13.95 8.80
C VAL A 28 6.65 -14.19 9.38
N SER A 29 7.54 -13.19 9.34
CA SER A 29 8.87 -13.26 9.96
C SER A 29 8.83 -13.27 11.49
N GLU A 30 7.69 -12.94 12.11
CA GLU A 30 7.51 -12.69 13.54
C GLU A 30 8.44 -11.62 14.11
N ARG A 31 9.05 -10.79 13.25
CA ARG A 31 9.97 -9.72 13.62
C ARG A 31 9.45 -8.36 13.17
N PHE A 32 9.94 -7.33 13.85
CA PHE A 32 9.82 -5.97 13.38
C PHE A 32 10.75 -5.77 12.17
N GLU A 33 10.18 -5.28 11.07
CA GLU A 33 10.92 -5.00 9.83
C GLU A 33 11.05 -3.49 9.64
N CYS A 34 12.29 -3.01 9.57
CA CYS A 34 12.64 -1.64 9.20
C CYS A 34 13.52 -1.68 7.96
N ARG A 35 12.94 -1.38 6.78
CA ARG A 35 13.63 -1.57 5.50
C ARG A 35 13.32 -0.45 4.52
N TRP A 36 14.19 -0.34 3.53
CA TRP A 36 13.89 0.32 2.27
C TRP A 36 13.42 -0.74 1.29
N SER A 37 12.12 -0.75 0.97
CA SER A 37 11.50 -1.78 0.14
C SER A 37 11.05 -1.19 -1.19
N THR A 38 11.14 -2.00 -2.25
CA THR A 38 10.66 -1.64 -3.59
C THR A 38 9.15 -1.89 -3.69
N LEU A 39 8.41 -0.85 -4.10
CA LEU A 39 6.97 -0.90 -4.26
C LEU A 39 6.58 -0.54 -5.69
N LYS A 40 5.61 -1.26 -6.22
CA LYS A 40 4.83 -0.85 -7.39
C LYS A 40 3.57 -0.15 -6.92
N ILE A 41 3.33 1.05 -7.45
CA ILE A 41 2.07 1.75 -7.28
C ILE A 41 1.11 1.25 -8.34
N SER A 42 0.11 0.49 -7.92
CA SER A 42 -0.85 -0.11 -8.84
C SER A 42 -1.84 0.95 -9.37
N GLU A 43 -2.36 0.73 -10.57
CA GLU A 43 -3.50 1.50 -11.07
C GLU A 43 -4.73 1.19 -10.19
N SER A 44 -5.08 2.15 -9.33
CA SER A 44 -6.11 2.01 -8.30
C SER A 44 -7.02 3.23 -8.26
N ASN A 45 -8.12 3.15 -7.51
CA ASN A 45 -9.04 4.27 -7.35
C ASN A 45 -8.47 5.40 -6.47
N SER A 46 -7.37 5.17 -5.76
CA SER A 46 -6.75 6.16 -4.86
C SER A 46 -6.34 7.43 -5.61
N PHE A 47 -7.06 8.52 -5.34
CA PHE A 47 -6.75 9.80 -5.96
C PHE A 47 -5.37 10.32 -5.53
N MET A 48 -4.95 10.01 -4.29
CA MET A 48 -3.64 10.41 -3.75
C MET A 48 -2.47 9.78 -4.52
N LEU A 49 -2.66 8.62 -5.15
CA LEU A 49 -1.59 7.90 -5.85
C LEU A 49 -1.67 8.03 -7.38
N ARG A 50 -2.67 8.74 -7.90
CA ARG A 50 -2.96 8.80 -9.34
C ARG A 50 -1.77 9.23 -10.21
N LYS A 51 -0.99 10.22 -9.77
CA LYS A 51 0.21 10.69 -10.49
C LYS A 51 1.40 9.71 -10.43
N LEU A 52 1.36 8.79 -9.48
CA LEU A 52 2.39 7.77 -9.27
C LEU A 52 1.98 6.41 -9.85
N SER A 53 0.81 6.30 -10.48
CA SER A 53 0.33 5.02 -11.03
C SER A 53 1.34 4.38 -11.98
N ASN A 54 1.53 3.07 -11.84
CA ASN A 54 2.50 2.23 -12.54
C ASN A 54 3.98 2.57 -12.28
N SER A 55 4.28 3.48 -11.35
CA SER A 55 5.65 3.73 -10.93
C SER A 55 6.17 2.63 -10.00
N ILE A 56 7.49 2.46 -10.01
CA ILE A 56 8.22 1.57 -9.12
C ILE A 56 9.21 2.41 -8.33
N LEU A 57 8.99 2.46 -7.02
CA LEU A 57 9.63 3.40 -6.12
C LEU A 57 10.06 2.68 -4.85
N GLY A 58 11.23 3.05 -4.33
CA GLY A 58 11.60 2.64 -2.98
C GLY A 58 10.82 3.43 -1.93
N CYS A 59 10.46 2.80 -0.82
CA CYS A 59 9.81 3.44 0.31
C CYS A 59 10.30 2.84 1.63
N TRP A 60 10.28 3.66 2.69
CA TRP A 60 10.56 3.18 4.03
C TRP A 60 9.38 2.36 4.56
N ILE A 61 9.69 1.26 5.23
CA ILE A 61 8.72 0.48 6.03
C ILE A 61 9.23 0.38 7.47
N ALA A 62 8.31 0.27 8.43
CA ALA A 62 8.65 0.15 9.84
C ALA A 62 7.49 -0.51 10.63
N HIS A 63 7.34 -1.83 10.55
CA HIS A 63 6.21 -2.53 11.19
C HIS A 63 6.53 -3.95 11.68
N GLY A 64 5.91 -4.35 12.79
CA GLY A 64 5.85 -5.76 13.25
C GLY A 64 4.53 -6.46 12.93
N GLU A 65 3.47 -5.67 12.69
CA GLU A 65 2.12 -6.13 12.33
C GLU A 65 1.67 -5.47 11.03
N GLY A 66 2.34 -5.79 9.92
CA GLY A 66 2.06 -5.18 8.62
C GLY A 66 1.43 -6.12 7.60
N GLN A 67 1.14 -7.37 7.96
CA GLN A 67 0.59 -8.32 7.00
C GLN A 67 -0.90 -8.05 6.78
N PHE A 68 -1.28 -7.73 5.54
CA PHE A 68 -2.67 -7.67 5.13
C PHE A 68 -3.25 -9.08 5.08
N SER A 69 -4.21 -9.35 5.98
CA SER A 69 -4.98 -10.59 6.01
C SER A 69 -6.42 -10.30 5.65
N PHE A 70 -6.99 -11.18 4.83
CA PHE A 70 -8.33 -11.04 4.26
C PHE A 70 -9.21 -12.17 4.81
N LYS A 71 -10.47 -11.86 5.13
CA LYS A 71 -11.45 -12.82 5.69
C LYS A 71 -11.56 -14.09 4.85
N ASN A 72 -11.56 -13.94 3.52
CA ASN A 72 -11.55 -15.05 2.57
C ASN A 72 -11.02 -14.60 1.20
N LYS A 73 -10.86 -15.57 0.28
CA LYS A 73 -10.40 -15.30 -1.08
C LYS A 73 -11.38 -14.41 -1.86
N GLN A 74 -12.69 -14.51 -1.61
CA GLN A 74 -13.72 -13.74 -2.31
C GLN A 74 -13.59 -12.24 -2.03
N VAL A 75 -13.29 -11.85 -0.79
CA VAL A 75 -12.99 -10.46 -0.40
C VAL A 75 -11.78 -9.97 -1.18
N PHE A 76 -10.67 -10.71 -1.17
CA PHE A 76 -9.46 -10.32 -1.89
C PHE A 76 -9.71 -10.11 -3.40
N GLU A 77 -10.38 -11.07 -4.06
CA GLU A 77 -10.73 -10.97 -5.48
C GLU A 77 -11.69 -9.81 -5.77
N SER A 78 -12.62 -9.53 -4.85
CA SER A 78 -13.53 -8.38 -4.95
C SER A 78 -12.77 -7.05 -4.92
N LEU A 79 -11.83 -6.89 -3.97
CA LEU A 79 -10.97 -5.71 -3.88
C LEU A 79 -10.08 -5.53 -5.10
N LYS A 80 -9.55 -6.63 -5.64
CA LYS A 80 -8.78 -6.62 -6.89
C LYS A 80 -9.62 -6.15 -8.08
N ARG A 81 -10.82 -6.70 -8.26
CA ARG A 81 -11.77 -6.27 -9.33
C ARG A 81 -12.19 -4.81 -9.17
N LYS A 82 -12.39 -4.35 -7.94
CA LYS A 82 -12.76 -2.96 -7.62
C LYS A 82 -11.59 -1.97 -7.73
N LYS A 83 -10.39 -2.42 -8.12
CA LYS A 83 -9.16 -1.60 -8.17
C LYS A 83 -8.79 -0.98 -6.82
N CYS A 84 -9.00 -1.71 -5.72
CA CYS A 84 -8.69 -1.26 -4.37
C CYS A 84 -7.24 -1.56 -3.97
N ILE A 85 -6.51 -2.45 -4.66
CA ILE A 85 -5.09 -2.72 -4.39
C ILE A 85 -4.26 -1.53 -4.89
N ALA A 86 -3.69 -0.77 -3.96
CA ALA A 86 -3.05 0.52 -4.25
C ALA A 86 -1.53 0.45 -4.31
N MET A 87 -0.91 -0.44 -3.54
CA MET A 87 0.54 -0.64 -3.50
C MET A 87 0.87 -2.12 -3.36
N GLN A 88 1.93 -2.56 -4.04
CA GLN A 88 2.44 -3.93 -3.94
C GLN A 88 3.96 -3.95 -3.78
N TYR A 89 4.48 -4.77 -2.86
CA TYR A 89 5.88 -5.16 -2.82
C TYR A 89 6.24 -5.94 -4.08
N VAL A 90 7.37 -5.59 -4.68
CA VAL A 90 7.86 -6.24 -5.90
C VAL A 90 9.27 -6.77 -5.74
N ASP A 91 9.61 -7.74 -6.57
CA ASP A 91 10.97 -8.26 -6.70
C ASP A 91 11.85 -7.39 -7.60
N ASP A 92 13.09 -7.83 -7.83
CA ASP A 92 14.05 -7.13 -8.70
C ASP A 92 13.64 -7.16 -10.18
N ASN A 93 12.70 -8.04 -10.56
CA ASN A 93 12.08 -8.07 -11.90
C ASN A 93 10.86 -7.15 -11.99
N ASN A 94 10.57 -6.37 -10.95
CA ASN A 94 9.43 -5.45 -10.88
C ASN A 94 8.06 -6.13 -10.79
N GLU A 95 8.02 -7.41 -10.45
CA GLU A 95 6.79 -8.20 -10.34
C GLU A 95 6.36 -8.37 -8.89
N PRO A 96 5.04 -8.36 -8.58
CA PRO A 96 4.54 -8.57 -7.23
C PRO A 96 5.07 -9.87 -6.61
N THR A 97 5.58 -9.78 -5.39
CA THR A 97 6.26 -10.91 -4.74
C THR A 97 5.77 -11.18 -3.33
N VAL A 98 5.93 -12.43 -2.91
CA VAL A 98 5.77 -12.89 -1.53
C VAL A 98 7.09 -13.35 -0.92
N ALA A 99 8.20 -13.24 -1.67
CA ALA A 99 9.51 -13.64 -1.21
C ALA A 99 10.07 -12.65 -0.19
N TYR A 100 10.47 -13.17 0.97
CA TYR A 100 11.21 -12.40 1.96
C TYR A 100 12.67 -12.18 1.51
N PRO A 101 13.28 -11.00 1.69
CA PRO A 101 12.75 -9.81 2.38
C PRO A 101 12.09 -8.77 1.47
N MET A 102 11.94 -9.03 0.17
CA MET A 102 11.34 -8.08 -0.79
C MET A 102 9.88 -7.78 -0.40
N ASN A 103 9.14 -8.80 -0.01
CA ASN A 103 7.93 -8.69 0.78
C ASN A 103 8.25 -8.95 2.26
N PRO A 104 8.26 -7.91 3.10
CA PRO A 104 8.73 -7.99 4.49
C PRO A 104 7.73 -8.65 5.44
N ASN A 105 6.43 -8.62 5.11
CA ASN A 105 5.37 -9.05 6.02
C ASN A 105 4.64 -10.32 5.57
N GLY A 106 4.83 -10.76 4.32
CA GLY A 106 4.18 -11.95 3.77
C GLY A 106 2.74 -11.71 3.32
N SER A 107 2.36 -10.47 3.00
CA SER A 107 1.02 -10.19 2.45
C SER A 107 0.84 -10.87 1.08
N ILE A 108 -0.32 -11.48 0.86
CA ILE A 108 -0.68 -12.12 -0.42
C ILE A 108 -0.52 -11.14 -1.60
N GLU A 109 -0.01 -11.61 -2.73
CA GLU A 109 0.30 -10.81 -3.93
C GLU A 109 1.09 -9.52 -3.64
N GLY A 110 1.89 -9.50 -2.57
CA GLY A 110 2.69 -8.34 -2.20
C GLY A 110 1.89 -7.16 -1.68
N VAL A 111 0.60 -7.29 -1.31
CA VAL A 111 -0.20 -6.11 -0.90
C VAL A 111 0.49 -5.31 0.21
N ALA A 112 0.74 -4.04 -0.07
CA ALA A 112 1.36 -3.09 0.86
C ALA A 112 0.41 -1.92 1.20
N GLY A 113 -0.67 -1.76 0.44
CA GLY A 113 -1.68 -0.74 0.67
C GLY A 113 -2.97 -0.97 -0.10
N LEU A 114 -4.07 -0.52 0.49
CA LEU A 114 -5.42 -0.60 -0.04
C LEU A 114 -6.09 0.77 -0.02
N CYS A 115 -7.00 1.00 -0.96
CA CYS A 115 -7.86 2.18 -0.99
C CYS A 115 -9.34 1.81 -1.03
N SER A 116 -10.20 2.78 -0.74
CA SER A 116 -11.65 2.56 -0.73
C SER A 116 -12.15 2.44 -2.17
N PRO A 117 -13.33 1.82 -2.39
CA PRO A 117 -13.92 1.76 -3.72
C PRO A 117 -14.10 3.15 -4.36
N ASP A 118 -14.38 4.17 -3.55
CA ASP A 118 -14.49 5.56 -3.99
C ASP A 118 -13.15 6.33 -4.03
N GLY A 119 -12.04 5.67 -3.66
CA GLY A 119 -10.69 6.21 -3.71
C GLY A 119 -10.31 7.22 -2.63
N ARG A 120 -11.24 7.61 -1.73
CA ARG A 120 -11.04 8.69 -0.75
C ARG A 120 -10.21 8.29 0.47
N HIS A 121 -10.23 7.02 0.84
CA HIS A 121 -9.46 6.48 1.95
C HIS A 121 -8.32 5.63 1.39
N LEU A 122 -7.13 5.80 1.95
CA LEU A 122 -5.93 5.05 1.60
C LEU A 122 -5.27 4.55 2.89
N ALA A 123 -5.20 3.23 3.07
CA ALA A 123 -4.47 2.57 4.14
C ALA A 123 -3.21 1.95 3.56
N ILE A 124 -2.06 2.33 4.12
CA ILE A 124 -0.74 1.88 3.66
C ILE A 124 0.11 1.50 4.88
N MET A 125 0.93 0.48 4.70
CA MET A 125 2.00 0.13 5.66
C MET A 125 3.34 0.81 5.38
N PRO A 126 3.69 1.11 4.10
CA PRO A 126 4.83 1.96 3.80
C PRO A 126 4.65 3.40 4.32
N HIS A 127 5.78 4.08 4.52
CA HIS A 127 5.88 5.42 5.10
C HIS A 127 6.35 6.46 4.06
N PRO A 128 5.51 6.85 3.08
CA PRO A 128 5.86 7.84 2.06
C PRO A 128 6.19 9.22 2.66
N GLU A 129 5.70 9.53 3.85
CA GLU A 129 6.02 10.76 4.59
C GLU A 129 7.51 10.83 4.98
N ARG A 130 8.14 9.68 5.19
CA ARG A 130 9.58 9.57 5.52
C ARG A 130 10.48 9.66 4.30
N CYS A 131 9.93 9.78 3.10
CA CYS A 131 10.70 9.84 1.87
C CYS A 131 10.18 10.91 0.90
N THR A 132 9.61 12.01 1.42
CA THR A 132 9.15 13.17 0.61
C THR A 132 10.29 14.03 0.05
N LYS A 133 11.51 13.90 0.57
CA LYS A 133 12.72 14.61 0.12
C LYS A 133 13.76 13.64 -0.39
N MET A 134 14.51 14.03 -1.42
CA MET A 134 15.53 13.15 -2.02
C MET A 134 16.60 12.70 -1.04
N TRP A 135 17.05 13.57 -0.12
CA TRP A 135 18.07 13.19 0.88
C TRP A 135 17.60 12.13 1.90
N GLN A 136 16.29 11.87 1.97
CA GLN A 136 15.73 10.81 2.82
C GLN A 136 15.78 9.43 2.15
N TRP A 137 16.11 9.37 0.85
CA TRP A 137 16.22 8.13 0.12
C TRP A 137 17.63 7.56 0.33
N PRO A 138 17.77 6.32 0.83
CA PRO A 138 19.08 5.73 1.10
C PRO A 138 19.80 5.32 -0.18
N TYR A 139 19.04 5.09 -1.25
CA TYR A 139 19.54 4.74 -2.57
C TYR A 139 18.75 5.48 -3.65
N ILE A 140 19.48 6.05 -4.59
CA ILE A 140 18.97 6.73 -5.79
C ILE A 140 19.88 6.30 -6.94
N SER A 141 19.32 5.91 -8.09
CA SER A 141 20.15 5.56 -9.25
C SER A 141 20.85 6.80 -9.80
N ASN A 142 22.06 6.66 -10.34
CA ASN A 142 22.77 7.78 -10.98
C ASN A 142 22.00 8.39 -12.18
N SER A 143 21.08 7.62 -12.77
CA SER A 143 20.20 8.08 -13.85
C SER A 143 18.99 8.88 -13.36
N PHE A 144 18.75 8.98 -12.05
CA PHE A 144 17.60 9.66 -11.49
C PHE A 144 17.80 11.19 -11.51
N LYS A 145 17.12 11.86 -12.44
CA LYS A 145 17.31 13.30 -12.70
C LYS A 145 16.43 14.21 -11.84
N TYR A 146 15.60 13.66 -10.96
CA TYR A 146 14.65 14.45 -10.18
C TYR A 146 15.25 14.93 -8.87
N HIS A 147 15.09 16.23 -8.59
CA HIS A 147 15.53 16.86 -7.34
C HIS A 147 14.46 16.80 -6.23
N THR A 148 13.22 16.42 -6.59
CA THR A 148 12.11 16.23 -5.65
C THR A 148 11.71 14.77 -5.65
N SER A 149 11.41 14.23 -4.48
CA SER A 149 10.97 12.84 -4.40
C SER A 149 9.62 12.66 -5.08
N PRO A 150 9.41 11.58 -5.86
CA PRO A 150 8.09 11.22 -6.37
C PRO A 150 7.02 11.14 -5.28
N TRP A 151 7.35 10.66 -4.07
CA TRP A 151 6.39 10.57 -2.96
C TRP A 151 5.81 11.92 -2.54
N HIS A 152 6.49 13.03 -2.86
CA HIS A 152 5.93 14.37 -2.63
C HIS A 152 4.62 14.60 -3.39
N HIS A 153 4.49 14.03 -4.60
CA HIS A 153 3.27 14.17 -5.41
C HIS A 153 2.03 13.61 -4.73
N MET A 154 2.17 12.59 -3.89
CA MET A 154 1.05 12.03 -3.13
C MET A 154 0.35 13.09 -2.27
N PHE A 155 1.15 13.91 -1.58
CA PHE A 155 0.67 14.97 -0.70
C PHE A 155 0.18 16.19 -1.50
N VAL A 156 0.77 16.46 -2.66
CA VAL A 156 0.29 17.51 -3.58
C VAL A 156 -1.08 17.14 -4.16
N GLU A 157 -1.31 15.89 -4.55
CA GLU A 157 -2.63 15.43 -5.02
C GLU A 157 -3.67 15.49 -3.89
N ALA A 158 -3.29 15.15 -2.65
CA ALA A 158 -4.13 15.34 -1.46
C ALA A 158 -4.54 16.81 -1.28
N TYR A 159 -3.59 17.73 -1.33
CA TYR A 159 -3.83 19.17 -1.23
C TYR A 159 -4.73 19.69 -2.36
N ASN A 160 -4.46 19.30 -3.60
CA ASN A 160 -5.23 19.72 -4.77
C ASN A 160 -6.68 19.23 -4.68
N TRP A 161 -6.91 18.02 -4.18
CA TRP A 161 -8.26 17.51 -3.97
C TRP A 161 -9.05 18.31 -2.93
N CYS A 162 -8.41 18.72 -1.83
CA CYS A 162 -9.05 19.54 -0.80
C CYS A 162 -9.35 20.98 -1.26
N THR A 163 -8.58 21.50 -2.21
CA THR A 163 -8.63 22.92 -2.62
C THR A 163 -9.38 23.15 -3.93
N ASN A 164 -9.46 22.16 -4.80
CA ASN A 164 -10.32 22.20 -5.97
C ASN A 164 -11.78 22.04 -5.53
N LYS A 165 -12.54 23.14 -5.61
CA LYS A 165 -14.00 23.13 -5.51
C LYS A 165 -14.62 22.52 -6.76
#